data_AF-A0A3C0XQA2-F1
#
_entry.id   AF-A0A3C0XQA2-F1
#
_cell.length_a   1.000
_cell.length_b   1.000
_cell.length_c   1.000
_cell.angle_alpha   90.00
_cell.angle_beta   90.00
_cell.angle_gamma   90.00
#
_symmetry.space_group_name_H-M   'P 1'
#
loop_
_entity.id
_entity.type
_entity.pdbx_description
1 polymer ?
#
loop_
_entity_poly.entity_id
_entity_poly.type
_entity_poly.pdbx_seq_one_letter_code
_entity_poly.pdbx_strand_id
1 'polypeptide(L)'
;MIHGRFQPFHNGHLEYLRGAAAQSDEVFVGITNPDPQRVKEEPSDPLRHLPESNPFTYVERLLMIEAVAQDEGIRVHVIPFPVNEPELWSAYVPAGVTQYLRLFSEWGGTKLERMREAGYEIVVLDEG
;
A
#
# COMPACT_ATOMS: atom_id res chain seq x y z
N MET A 1 -2.01 8.35 -2.59
CA MET A 1 -1.58 6.94 -2.71
C MET A 1 -1.92 6.19 -1.44
N ILE A 2 -2.57 5.03 -1.57
CA ILE A 2 -2.65 4.02 -0.49
C ILE A 2 -1.67 2.89 -0.79
N HIS A 3 -1.33 2.07 0.20
CA HIS A 3 -0.48 0.91 -0.04
C HIS A 3 -0.70 -0.20 1.01
N GLY A 4 -0.43 -1.44 0.63
CA GLY A 4 -0.65 -2.62 1.48
C GLY A 4 -0.19 -3.90 0.79
N ARG A 5 -0.22 -5.05 1.49
CA ARG A 5 0.11 -6.34 0.86
C ARG A 5 -1.03 -6.84 -0.02
N PHE A 6 -2.26 -6.56 0.39
CA PHE A 6 -3.50 -6.97 -0.27
C PHE A 6 -3.58 -8.49 -0.50
N GLN A 7 -3.37 -9.27 0.56
CA GLN A 7 -3.33 -10.74 0.54
C GLN A 7 -4.53 -11.34 1.33
N PRO A 8 -5.76 -11.38 0.78
CA PRO A 8 -6.26 -10.76 -0.44
C PRO A 8 -6.67 -9.28 -0.24
N PHE A 9 -7.20 -8.65 -1.30
CA PHE A 9 -7.98 -7.42 -1.15
C PHE A 9 -9.32 -7.73 -0.45
N HIS A 10 -9.72 -6.92 0.54
CA HIS A 10 -10.89 -7.20 1.40
C HIS A 10 -11.57 -5.89 1.81
N ASN A 11 -12.72 -5.95 2.48
CA ASN A 11 -13.55 -4.76 2.76
C ASN A 11 -12.83 -3.66 3.56
N GLY A 12 -11.96 -4.01 4.52
CA GLY A 12 -11.13 -2.99 5.18
C GLY A 12 -10.19 -2.23 4.23
N HIS A 13 -9.69 -2.88 3.17
CA HIS A 13 -8.91 -2.22 2.12
C HIS A 13 -9.82 -1.36 1.21
N LEU A 14 -11.06 -1.78 0.97
CA LEU A 14 -12.04 -1.00 0.23
C LEU A 14 -12.38 0.31 0.95
N GLU A 15 -12.61 0.27 2.27
CA GLU A 15 -12.82 1.49 3.06
C GLU A 15 -11.61 2.42 2.98
N TYR A 16 -10.39 1.86 2.96
CA TYR A 16 -9.16 2.62 2.84
C TYR A 16 -9.06 3.31 1.47
N LEU A 17 -9.37 2.57 0.40
CA LEU A 17 -9.44 3.10 -0.96
C LEU A 17 -10.49 4.21 -1.08
N ARG A 18 -11.70 4.01 -0.55
CA ARG A 18 -12.77 5.02 -0.53
C ARG A 18 -12.36 6.28 0.24
N GLY A 19 -11.69 6.13 1.37
CA GLY A 19 -11.20 7.27 2.16
C GLY A 19 -10.19 8.13 1.40
N ALA A 20 -9.30 7.50 0.64
CA ALA A 20 -8.37 8.21 -0.25
C ALA A 20 -9.10 8.82 -1.46
N ALA A 21 -10.00 8.08 -2.10
CA ALA A 21 -10.76 8.54 -3.26
C ALA A 21 -11.67 9.73 -2.94
N ALA A 22 -12.20 9.83 -1.72
CA ALA A 22 -12.98 10.98 -1.27
C ALA A 22 -12.19 12.30 -1.26
N GLN A 23 -10.86 12.23 -1.34
CA GLN A 23 -9.93 13.37 -1.29
C GLN A 23 -9.06 13.46 -2.54
N SER A 24 -9.35 12.69 -3.60
CA SER A 24 -8.49 12.57 -4.77
C SER A 24 -9.28 12.30 -6.05
N ASP A 25 -8.86 12.90 -7.17
CA ASP A 25 -9.45 12.63 -8.48
C ASP A 25 -9.11 11.23 -9.02
N GLU A 26 -7.95 10.70 -8.62
CA GLU A 26 -7.42 9.38 -8.95
C GLU A 26 -6.53 8.87 -7.81
N VAL A 27 -6.45 7.55 -7.62
CA VAL A 27 -5.71 6.96 -6.49
C VAL A 27 -4.64 5.99 -6.97
N PHE A 28 -3.39 6.28 -6.64
CA PHE A 28 -2.32 5.28 -6.74
C PHE A 28 -2.47 4.24 -5.62
N VAL A 29 -2.42 2.95 -5.99
CA VAL A 29 -2.48 1.82 -5.06
C VAL A 29 -1.16 1.04 -5.14
N GLY A 30 -0.34 1.18 -4.10
CA GLY A 30 0.96 0.51 -3.99
C GLY A 30 0.86 -0.89 -3.43
N ILE A 31 1.11 -1.90 -4.26
CA ILE A 31 1.23 -3.28 -3.78
C ILE A 31 2.62 -3.49 -3.16
N THR A 32 2.64 -3.62 -1.84
CA THR A 32 3.84 -3.98 -1.08
C THR A 32 4.23 -5.42 -1.30
N ASN A 33 5.52 -5.71 -1.13
CA ASN A 33 6.09 -7.03 -1.42
C ASN A 33 5.67 -7.52 -2.83
N PRO A 34 5.95 -6.74 -3.89
CA PRO A 34 5.54 -7.09 -5.25
C PRO A 34 6.33 -8.31 -5.78
N ASP A 35 7.59 -8.45 -5.36
CA ASP A 35 8.46 -9.58 -5.70
C ASP A 35 8.65 -10.50 -4.47
N PRO A 36 8.13 -11.73 -4.51
CA PRO A 36 8.30 -12.71 -3.43
C PRO A 36 9.77 -13.00 -3.08
N GLN A 37 10.70 -12.91 -4.04
CA GLN A 37 12.13 -13.18 -3.81
C GLN A 37 12.81 -12.10 -2.98
N ARG A 38 12.18 -10.93 -2.85
CA ARG A 38 12.70 -9.75 -2.15
C ARG A 38 11.97 -9.48 -0.83
N VAL A 39 11.08 -10.38 -0.43
CA VAL A 39 10.39 -10.26 0.86
C VAL A 39 11.41 -10.45 1.97
N LYS A 40 11.61 -9.37 2.73
CA LYS A 40 12.48 -9.38 3.91
C LYS A 40 11.68 -9.90 5.10
N GLU A 41 12.35 -10.64 5.98
CA GLU A 41 11.81 -10.96 7.31
C GLU A 41 11.53 -9.65 8.06
N GLU A 42 10.37 -9.58 8.69
CA GLU A 42 9.96 -8.45 9.52
C GLU A 42 9.98 -8.91 10.98
N PRO A 43 10.95 -8.49 11.82
CA PRO A 43 11.09 -8.98 13.18
C PRO A 43 9.86 -8.77 14.06
N SER A 44 9.07 -7.74 13.75
CA SER A 44 7.83 -7.41 14.47
C SER A 44 6.64 -8.31 14.09
N ASP A 45 6.73 -9.05 12.98
CA ASP A 45 5.69 -9.97 12.52
C ASP A 45 6.33 -11.17 11.78
N PRO A 46 6.81 -12.18 12.53
CA PRO A 46 7.60 -13.28 11.98
C PRO A 46 6.82 -14.18 11.03
N LEU A 47 5.48 -14.13 11.00
CA LEU A 47 4.67 -14.95 10.08
C LEU A 47 4.43 -14.24 8.74
N ARG A 48 4.67 -12.93 8.68
CA ARG A 48 4.31 -12.07 7.55
C ARG A 48 5.08 -12.33 6.27
N HIS A 49 6.27 -12.91 6.36
CA HIS A 49 7.11 -13.25 5.22
C HIS A 49 6.83 -14.65 4.67
N LEU A 50 6.08 -15.49 5.41
CA LEU A 50 5.81 -16.87 5.00
C LEU A 50 4.96 -16.91 3.71
N PRO A 51 5.17 -17.91 2.83
CA PRO A 51 4.36 -18.08 1.61
C PRO A 51 2.86 -18.20 1.89
N GLU A 52 2.50 -18.88 2.98
CA GLU A 52 1.10 -19.06 3.42
C GLU A 52 0.40 -17.74 3.74
N SER A 53 1.17 -16.74 4.18
CA SER A 53 0.71 -15.38 4.48
C SER A 53 0.71 -14.47 3.24
N ASN A 54 1.23 -14.96 2.11
CA ASN A 54 1.32 -14.24 0.84
C ASN A 54 0.90 -15.14 -0.34
N PRO A 55 -0.33 -15.71 -0.31
CA PRO A 55 -0.74 -16.74 -1.26
C PRO A 55 -0.94 -16.21 -2.70
N PHE A 56 -1.17 -14.90 -2.87
CA PHE A 56 -1.42 -14.29 -4.17
C PHE A 56 -0.18 -13.59 -4.73
N THR A 57 0.07 -13.77 -6.02
CA THR A 57 1.08 -13.08 -6.81
C THR A 57 0.78 -11.58 -6.90
N TYR A 58 1.74 -10.78 -7.39
CA TYR A 58 1.49 -9.36 -7.67
C TYR A 58 0.30 -9.17 -8.64
N VAL A 59 0.25 -9.97 -9.72
CA VAL A 59 -0.79 -9.84 -10.75
C VAL A 59 -2.17 -10.18 -10.21
N GLU A 60 -2.31 -11.26 -9.43
CA GLU A 60 -3.61 -11.62 -8.85
C GLU A 60 -4.14 -10.51 -7.93
N ARG A 61 -3.27 -9.90 -7.12
CA ARG A 61 -3.64 -8.79 -6.25
C ARG A 61 -4.00 -7.54 -7.03
N LEU A 62 -3.27 -7.24 -8.10
CA LEU A 62 -3.58 -6.15 -9.01
C LEU A 62 -4.98 -6.35 -9.62
N LEU A 63 -5.28 -7.54 -10.13
CA LEU A 63 -6.58 -7.84 -10.74
C LEU A 63 -7.72 -7.71 -9.73
N MET A 64 -7.53 -8.14 -8.48
CA MET A 64 -8.51 -7.93 -7.41
C MET A 64 -8.77 -6.44 -7.16
N ILE A 65 -7.71 -5.63 -7.11
CA ILE A 65 -7.82 -4.18 -6.87
C ILE A 65 -8.53 -3.48 -8.03
N GLU A 66 -8.13 -3.79 -9.27
CA GLU A 66 -8.72 -3.20 -10.47
C GLU A 66 -10.21 -3.54 -10.60
N ALA A 67 -10.58 -4.80 -10.37
CA ALA A 67 -11.98 -5.23 -10.41
C ALA A 67 -12.83 -4.47 -9.38
N VAL A 68 -12.36 -4.37 -8.14
CA VAL A 68 -13.08 -3.63 -7.09
C VAL A 68 -13.14 -2.14 -7.41
N ALA A 69 -12.05 -1.54 -7.88
CA ALA A 69 -12.04 -0.12 -8.24
C ALA A 69 -12.99 0.20 -9.41
N GLN A 70 -13.09 -0.71 -10.39
CA GLN A 70 -14.04 -0.61 -11.49
C GLN A 70 -15.48 -0.64 -10.99
N ASP A 71 -15.82 -1.60 -10.11
CA ASP A 71 -17.17 -1.73 -9.53
C ASP A 71 -17.56 -0.49 -8.70
N GLU A 72 -16.59 0.15 -8.05
CA GLU A 72 -16.77 1.36 -7.24
C GLU A 72 -16.74 2.67 -8.06
N GLY A 73 -16.40 2.61 -9.35
CA GLY A 73 -16.20 3.78 -10.19
C GLY A 73 -15.01 4.66 -9.77
N ILE A 74 -14.02 4.09 -9.06
CA ILE A 74 -12.83 4.79 -8.59
C ILE A 74 -11.71 4.62 -9.62
N ARG A 75 -11.13 5.73 -10.09
CA ARG A 75 -9.95 5.68 -10.96
C ARG A 75 -8.71 5.34 -10.15
N VAL A 76 -8.07 4.21 -10.48
CA VAL A 76 -6.86 3.74 -9.79
C VAL A 76 -5.69 3.51 -10.74
N HIS A 77 -4.49 3.70 -10.21
CA HIS A 77 -3.23 3.28 -10.82
C HIS A 77 -2.55 2.29 -9.88
N VAL A 78 -2.52 1.01 -10.24
CA VAL A 78 -1.89 -0.02 -9.41
C VAL A 78 -0.40 -0.11 -9.74
N ILE A 79 0.46 0.07 -8.74
CA ILE A 79 1.92 0.10 -8.92
C ILE A 79 2.61 -0.87 -7.95
N PRO A 80 3.77 -1.44 -8.31
CA PRO A 80 4.66 -2.06 -7.34
C PRO A 80 5.11 -1.01 -6.30
N PHE A 81 5.16 -1.39 -5.02
CA PHE A 81 5.68 -0.52 -3.98
C PHE A 81 6.64 -1.27 -3.05
N PRO A 82 7.95 -1.25 -3.32
CA PRO A 82 8.94 -1.91 -2.47
C PRO A 82 9.13 -1.11 -1.17
N VAL A 83 8.19 -1.27 -0.24
CA VAL A 83 8.07 -0.46 1.00
C VAL A 83 9.33 -0.48 1.89
N ASN A 84 10.18 -1.49 1.74
CA ASN A 84 11.40 -1.68 2.52
C ASN A 84 12.68 -1.24 1.77
N GLU A 85 12.53 -0.53 0.64
CA GLU A 85 13.62 -0.09 -0.25
C GLU A 85 13.29 1.33 -0.76
N PRO A 86 13.36 2.35 0.11
CA PRO A 86 12.98 3.74 -0.21
C PRO A 86 13.77 4.33 -1.38
N GLU A 87 15.00 3.87 -1.60
CA GLU A 87 15.85 4.23 -2.73
C GLU A 87 15.23 3.91 -4.10
N LEU A 88 14.24 2.99 -4.16
CA LEU A 88 13.54 2.64 -5.39
C LEU A 88 12.23 3.39 -5.61
N TRP A 89 11.73 4.14 -4.62
CA TRP A 89 10.38 4.70 -4.67
C TRP A 89 10.18 5.67 -5.83
N SER A 90 11.18 6.48 -6.16
CA SER A 90 11.11 7.46 -7.25
C SER A 90 10.88 6.83 -8.64
N ALA A 91 11.17 5.54 -8.81
CA ALA A 91 10.90 4.81 -10.04
C ALA A 91 9.41 4.46 -10.23
N TYR A 92 8.63 4.41 -9.15
CA TYR A 92 7.24 3.93 -9.16
C TYR A 92 6.24 4.98 -8.69
N VAL A 93 6.65 5.83 -7.74
CA VAL A 93 5.79 6.76 -7.03
C VAL A 93 5.93 8.15 -7.66
N PRO A 94 4.87 8.71 -8.27
CA PRO A 94 4.91 10.03 -8.86
C PRO A 94 5.33 11.12 -7.86
N ALA A 95 6.05 12.12 -8.35
CA ALA A 95 6.40 13.29 -7.55
C ALA A 95 5.13 14.02 -7.08
N GLY A 96 5.14 14.50 -5.83
CA GLY A 96 4.01 15.25 -5.26
C GLY A 96 2.79 14.40 -4.87
N VAL A 97 2.87 13.06 -4.94
CA VAL A 97 1.75 12.22 -4.49
C VAL A 97 1.64 12.22 -2.96
N THR A 98 0.45 12.57 -2.45
CA THR A 98 0.13 12.47 -1.02
C THR A 98 0.01 11.01 -0.61
N GLN A 99 0.70 10.60 0.46
CA GLN A 99 0.58 9.26 1.05
C GLN A 99 -0.55 9.27 2.08
N TYR A 100 -1.60 8.50 1.81
CA TYR A 100 -2.62 8.22 2.81
C TYR A 100 -2.11 7.08 3.70
N LEU A 101 -2.40 7.13 5.00
CA LEU A 101 -2.05 6.09 5.97
C LEU A 101 -3.23 5.81 6.90
N ARG A 102 -3.36 4.56 7.34
CA ARG A 102 -4.15 4.19 8.53
C ARG A 102 -3.19 3.75 9.62
N LEU A 103 -3.26 4.37 10.80
CA LEU A 103 -2.34 4.08 11.90
C LEU A 103 -2.91 2.98 12.80
N PHE A 104 -2.88 1.73 12.33
CA PHE A 104 -3.17 0.59 13.21
C PHE A 104 -1.85 0.07 13.81
N SER A 105 -1.60 0.39 15.09
CA SER A 105 -0.47 -0.04 15.96
C SER A 105 0.91 0.64 15.79
N GLU A 106 1.77 0.49 16.80
CA GLU A 106 3.11 1.12 16.98
C GLU A 106 4.06 0.99 15.76
N TRP A 107 3.82 0.04 14.86
CA TRP A 107 4.56 -0.12 13.61
C TRP A 107 4.36 1.04 12.61
N GLY A 108 3.34 1.90 12.85
CA GLY A 108 3.11 3.13 12.10
C GLY A 108 4.25 4.14 12.18
N GLY A 109 5.02 4.16 13.28
CA GLY A 109 6.06 5.18 13.54
C GLY A 109 7.23 5.13 12.56
N THR A 110 7.92 3.99 12.48
CA THR A 110 9.12 3.84 11.63
C THR A 110 8.83 4.03 10.14
N LYS A 111 7.63 3.65 9.70
CA LYS A 111 7.24 3.78 8.30
C LYS A 111 6.83 5.20 7.93
N LEU A 112 6.13 5.89 8.85
CA LEU A 112 5.77 7.29 8.70
C LEU A 112 7.00 8.19 8.69
N GLU A 113 8.00 7.91 9.54
CA GLU A 113 9.29 8.60 9.51
C GLU A 113 10.00 8.42 8.18
N ARG A 114 10.15 7.20 7.66
CA ARG A 114 10.77 6.96 6.34
C ARG A 114 10.07 7.70 5.20
N MET A 115 8.75 7.76 5.22
CA MET A 115 7.98 8.49 4.20
C MET A 115 8.19 10.01 4.29
N ARG A 116 8.28 10.56 5.51
CA ARG A 116 8.62 11.96 5.72
C ARG A 116 10.04 12.29 5.29
N GLU A 117 11.01 11.43 5.63
CA GLU A 117 12.41 11.57 5.20
C GLU A 117 12.57 11.51 3.68
N ALA A 118 11.74 10.70 3.00
CA ALA A 118 11.67 10.65 1.55
C ALA A 118 10.93 11.86 0.91
N GLY A 119 10.44 12.80 1.72
CA GLY A 119 9.82 14.05 1.25
C GLY A 119 8.35 13.92 0.83
N TYR A 120 7.65 12.86 1.23
CA TYR A 120 6.23 12.72 0.93
C TYR A 120 5.36 13.50 1.91
N GLU A 121 4.31 14.14 1.37
CA GLU A 121 3.18 14.60 2.16
C GLU A 121 2.39 13.39 2.67
N ILE A 122 1.93 13.44 3.92
CA ILE A 122 1.23 12.33 4.56
C ILE A 122 -0.09 12.82 5.14
N VAL A 123 -1.17 12.10 4.85
CA VAL A 123 -2.49 12.29 5.44
C VAL A 123 -2.92 11.02 6.16
N VAL A 124 -3.24 11.12 7.44
CA VAL A 124 -3.79 10.00 8.22
C VAL A 124 -5.30 9.98 8.03
N LEU A 125 -5.83 8.88 7.50
CA LEU A 125 -7.27 8.72 7.23
C LEU A 125 -8.05 8.16 8.42
N ASP A 126 -7.37 7.47 9.34
CA ASP A 126 -7.95 6.88 10.54
C ASP A 126 -6.85 6.70 11.60
N GLU A 127 -7.10 7.20 12.81
CA GLU A 127 -6.20 7.07 13.97
C GLU A 127 -6.51 5.82 14.82
N GLY A 128 -7.57 5.07 14.49
CA GLY A 128 -8.00 3.87 15.22
C GLY A 128 -9.28 4.08 16.02
#